data_AF-A0A968FYW5-F1
#
_entry.id   AF-A0A968FYW5-F1
#
_cell.length_a   1.000
_cell.length_b   1.000
_cell.length_c   1.000
_cell.angle_alpha   90.00
_cell.angle_beta   90.00
_cell.angle_gamma   90.00
#
_symmetry.space_group_name_H-M   'P 1'
#
loop_
_entity.id
_entity.type
_entity.pdbx_description
1 polymer ?
#
loop_
_entity_poly.entity_id
_entity_poly.type
_entity_poly.pdbx_seq_one_letter_code
_entity_poly.pdbx_strand_id
1 'polypeptide(L)' 'KVVAERETGQVIGGQIVARRASELIPLVLLAIKKGLTVNALAMLSCGWNTQFQGIREAARDCVQTLKARP' A
#
# COMPACT_ATOMS: atom_id res chain seq x y z
N LYS A 1 -2.66 7.16 0.54
CA LYS A 1 -1.94 7.02 -0.75
C LYS A 1 -0.75 6.10 -0.57
N VAL A 2 -0.52 5.17 -1.50
CA VAL A 2 0.68 4.31 -1.57
C VAL A 2 1.48 4.72 -2.82
N VAL A 3 2.80 4.64 -2.75
CA VAL A 3 3.71 4.98 -3.85
C VAL A 3 4.56 3.75 -4.16
N ALA A 4 4.64 3.41 -5.44
CA ALA A 4 5.42 2.30 -5.95
C ALA A 4 6.43 2.77 -7.00
N GLU A 5 7.55 2.06 -7.07
CA GLU A 5 8.44 2.12 -8.23
C GLU A 5 7.76 1.43 -9.42
N ARG A 6 7.93 2.01 -10.62
CA ARG A 6 7.09 1.70 -11.77
C ARG A 6 7.32 0.29 -12.33
N GLU A 7 8.58 -0.08 -12.51
CA GLU A 7 8.97 -1.29 -13.23
C GLU A 7 8.80 -2.54 -12.36
N THR A 8 9.19 -2.43 -11.10
CA THR A 8 9.19 -3.52 -10.12
C THR A 8 7.90 -3.57 -9.31
N GLY A 9 7.15 -2.47 -9.24
CA GLY A 9 5.99 -2.32 -8.36
C GLY A 9 6.36 -2.31 -6.88
N GLN A 10 7.65 -2.19 -6.51
CA GLN A 10 8.09 -2.15 -5.12
C GLN A 10 7.56 -0.91 -4.41
N VAL A 11 7.09 -1.07 -3.17
CA VAL A 11 6.62 0.03 -2.34
C VAL A 11 7.83 0.88 -1.93
N ILE A 12 7.80 2.16 -2.32
CA ILE A 12 8.86 3.13 -2.00
C ILE A 12 8.37 4.22 -1.04
N GLY A 13 7.06 4.28 -0.76
CA GLY A 13 6.51 5.29 0.12
C GLY A 13 5.00 5.16 0.34
N GLY A 14 4.50 5.96 1.27
CA GLY A 14 3.08 6.11 1.49
C GLY A 14 2.77 7.31 2.38
N GLN A 15 1.56 7.84 2.22
CA GLN A 15 1.02 8.94 3.00
C GLN A 15 -0.33 8.49 3.56
N ILE A 16 -0.47 8.58 4.88
CA ILE A 16 -1.65 8.13 5.61
C ILE A 16 -2.19 9.32 6.41
N VAL A 17 -3.44 9.70 6.12
CA VAL A 17 -4.22 10.66 6.91
C VAL A 17 -5.43 9.91 7.43
N ALA A 18 -5.41 9.56 8.71
CA ALA A 18 -6.46 8.79 9.37
C ALA A 18 -6.38 8.99 10.89
N ARG A 19 -7.48 8.69 11.61
CA ARG A 19 -7.40 8.45 13.05
C ARG A 19 -6.43 7.30 13.29
N ARG A 20 -5.51 7.43 14.27
CA ARG A 20 -4.48 6.42 14.58
C ARG A 20 -3.55 6.09 13.40
N ALA A 21 -3.20 7.07 12.56
CA ALA A 21 -2.26 6.87 11.45
C ALA A 21 -0.92 6.27 11.90
N SER A 22 -0.46 6.57 13.13
CA SER A 22 0.72 5.98 13.75
C SER A 22 0.69 4.46 13.84
N GLU A 23 -0.48 3.84 13.92
CA GLU A 23 -0.65 2.37 13.95
C GLU A 23 -0.59 1.75 12.54
N LEU A 24 -0.85 2.55 11.51
CA LEU A 24 -0.91 2.11 10.12
C LEU A 24 0.43 2.30 9.38
N ILE A 25 1.17 3.36 9.73
CA ILE A 25 2.49 3.67 9.17
C ILE A 25 3.47 2.49 9.23
N PRO A 26 3.57 1.70 10.33
CA PRO A 26 4.49 0.58 10.43
C PRO A 26 4.32 -0.47 9.32
N LEU A 27 3.08 -0.70 8.84
CA LEU A 27 2.83 -1.65 7.76
C LEU A 27 3.45 -1.18 6.44
N VAL A 28 3.30 0.10 6.12
CA VAL A 28 3.91 0.69 4.92
C VAL A 28 5.44 0.70 5.04
N LEU A 29 5.96 1.06 6.22
CA LEU A 29 7.40 1.02 6.48
C LEU A 29 7.97 -0.40 6.35
N LEU A 30 7.26 -1.40 6.85
CA LEU A 30 7.66 -2.81 6.72
C LEU A 30 7.69 -3.23 5.25
N ALA A 31 6.69 -2.84 4.46
CA ALA A 31 6.66 -3.12 3.03
C ALA A 31 7.89 -2.55 2.31
N ILE A 32 8.26 -1.31 2.62
CA ILE A 32 9.48 -0.67 2.09
C ILE A 32 10.73 -1.46 2.51
N LYS A 33 10.89 -1.72 3.81
CA LYS A 33 12.07 -2.41 4.37
C LYS A 33 12.24 -3.84 3.84
N LYS A 34 11.16 -4.48 3.41
CA LYS A 34 11.15 -5.85 2.90
C LYS A 34 11.08 -5.93 1.37
N GLY A 35 11.08 -4.79 0.66
CA GLY A 35 10.97 -4.76 -0.79
C GLY A 35 9.66 -5.38 -1.30
N LEU A 36 8.57 -5.27 -0.54
CA LEU A 36 7.27 -5.80 -0.96
C LEU A 36 6.72 -4.96 -2.11
N THR A 37 5.92 -5.61 -2.96
CA THR A 37 5.23 -4.94 -4.06
C THR A 37 3.86 -4.41 -3.63
N VAL A 38 3.33 -3.43 -4.36
CA VAL A 38 1.94 -2.98 -4.17
C VAL A 38 0.92 -4.08 -4.42
N ASN A 39 1.25 -5.09 -5.23
CA ASN A 39 0.39 -6.24 -5.43
C ASN A 39 0.26 -7.09 -4.15
N ALA A 40 1.35 -7.25 -3.39
CA ALA A 40 1.32 -7.93 -2.09
C ALA A 40 0.42 -7.18 -1.08
N LEU A 41 0.48 -5.84 -1.06
CA LEU A 41 -0.40 -5.03 -0.23
C LEU A 41 -1.87 -5.08 -0.69
N ALA A 42 -2.12 -5.13 -1.99
CA ALA A 42 -3.48 -5.26 -2.56
C ALA A 42 -4.17 -6.60 -2.20
N MET A 43 -3.37 -7.61 -1.83
CA MET A 43 -3.81 -8.94 -1.40
C MET A 43 -3.87 -9.11 0.13
N LEU A 44 -3.59 -8.06 0.91
CA LEU A 44 -3.65 -8.14 2.37
C LEU A 44 -5.01 -8.66 2.87
N SER A 45 -4.96 -9.74 3.65
CA SER A 45 -6.10 -10.18 4.45
C SER A 45 -6.34 -9.16 5.55
N CYS A 46 -7.38 -8.33 5.38
CA CYS A 46 -7.80 -7.38 6.38
C CYS A 46 -9.04 -7.93 7.10
N GLY A 47 -9.05 -7.88 8.43
CA GLY A 47 -10.27 -8.11 9.20
C GLY A 47 -11.38 -7.15 8.79
N TRP A 48 -12.64 -7.55 9.02
CA TRP A 48 -13.80 -6.70 8.75
C TRP A 48 -13.70 -5.38 9.52
N ASN A 49 -13.96 -4.26 8.84
CA ASN A 49 -13.94 -2.91 9.39
C ASN A 49 -12.59 -2.46 10.01
N THR A 50 -11.47 -3.00 9.55
CA THR A 50 -10.14 -2.56 9.99
C THR A 50 -9.62 -1.41 9.11
N GLN A 51 -8.90 -0.46 9.71
CA GLN A 51 -8.31 0.67 8.97
C GLN A 51 -7.24 0.23 7.95
N PHE A 52 -6.73 -0.99 8.08
CA PHE A 52 -5.84 -1.64 7.09
C PHE A 52 -6.51 -1.82 5.73
N GLN A 53 -7.84 -1.87 5.65
CA GLN A 53 -8.56 -1.88 4.38
C GLN A 53 -8.21 -0.66 3.52
N GLY A 54 -8.04 0.52 4.14
CA GLY A 54 -7.63 1.72 3.40
C GLY A 54 -6.25 1.60 2.75
N ILE A 55 -5.33 0.85 3.35
CA ILE A 55 -4.02 0.55 2.73
C ILE A 55 -4.20 -0.40 1.55
N ARG A 56 -5.02 -1.45 1.71
CA ARG A 56 -5.30 -2.40 0.64
C ARG A 56 -5.94 -1.74 -0.57
N GLU A 57 -6.97 -0.91 -0.38
CA GLU A 57 -7.64 -0.22 -1.48
C GLU A 57 -6.69 0.79 -2.15
N ALA A 58 -5.91 1.55 -1.37
CA ALA A 58 -4.89 2.44 -1.94
C ALA A 58 -3.81 1.69 -2.75
N ALA A 59 -3.49 0.44 -2.36
CA ALA A 59 -2.57 -0.40 -3.13
C ALA A 59 -3.21 -0.92 -4.42
N ARG A 60 -4.50 -1.28 -4.41
CA ARG A 60 -5.25 -1.68 -5.62
C ARG A 60 -5.32 -0.54 -6.63
N ASP A 61 -5.63 0.67 -6.19
CA ASP A 61 -5.63 1.85 -7.04
C ASP A 61 -4.25 2.11 -7.66
N CYS A 62 -3.19 1.91 -6.87
CA CYS A 62 -1.81 2.02 -7.34
C CYS A 62 -1.49 0.97 -8.42
N VAL A 63 -1.87 -0.30 -8.22
CA VAL A 63 -1.70 -1.38 -9.20
C VAL A 63 -2.43 -1.06 -10.51
N GLN A 64 -3.66 -0.56 -10.44
CA GLN A 64 -4.41 -0.16 -11.64
C GLN A 64 -3.73 1.00 -12.37
N THR A 65 -3.24 2.00 -11.62
CA THR A 65 -2.52 3.15 -12.19
C THR A 65 -1.21 2.74 -12.87
N LEU A 66 -0.48 1.77 -12.31
CA LEU A 66 0.73 1.23 -12.92
C LEU A 66 0.43 0.53 -14.25
N LYS A 67 -0.67 -0.24 -14.33
CA LYS A 67 -1.10 -0.93 -15.55
C LYS A 67 -1.62 0.00 -16.64
N ALA A 68 -2.23 1.13 -16.25
CA ALA A 68 -2.85 2.07 -17.17
C ALA A 68 -1.86 3.05 -17.82
N ARG A 69 -0.60 3.08 -17.37
CA ARG A 69 0.41 3.99 -17.90
C ARG A 69 1.40 3.21 -18.77
N PRO A 70 1.57 3.58 -20.06
CA PRO A 70 2.60 2.99 -20.91
C PRO A 70 4.00 3.31 -20.36
#